data_AF-A0A495UP01-F1
#
_entry.id   AF-A0A495UP01-F1
#
_cell.length_a   1.000
_cell.length_b   1.000
_cell.length_c   1.000
_cell.angle_alpha   90.00
_cell.angle_beta   90.00
_cell.angle_gamma   90.00
#
_symmetry.space_group_name_H-M   'P 1'
#
loop_
_entity.id
_entity.type
_entity.pdbx_description
1 polymer ?
#
loop_
_entity_poly.entity_id
_entity_poly.type
_entity_poly.pdbx_seq_one_letter_code
_entity_poly.pdbx_strand_id
1 'polypeptide(L)' 'MPAHANPPSPIFGPRLRQLRNQSEFSQEKVGVMIGLEESSARARISRYETGEHDPSEATALKIAEVFGVPLA' A
#
# COMPACT_ATOMS: atom_id res chain seq x y z
N MET A 1 30.24 10.00 7.25
CA MET A 1 29.13 9.06 7.55
C MET A 1 27.85 9.89 7.60
N PRO A 2 26.97 9.92 6.58
CA PRO A 2 25.72 10.63 6.73
C PRO A 2 24.79 9.79 7.61
N ALA A 3 24.34 10.39 8.70
CA ALA A 3 23.28 9.86 9.55
C ALA A 3 21.97 9.87 8.75
N HIS A 4 21.45 8.70 8.42
CA HIS A 4 20.08 8.58 7.90
C HIS A 4 19.11 8.77 9.07
N ALA A 5 18.77 10.03 9.33
CA ALA A 5 17.59 10.38 10.11
C ALA A 5 16.36 9.97 9.30
N ASN A 6 15.81 8.78 9.55
CA ASN A 6 14.50 8.41 9.02
C ASN A 6 13.43 8.94 10.01
N PRO A 7 12.57 9.90 9.63
CA PRO A 7 11.55 10.39 10.53
C PRO A 7 10.45 9.33 10.74
N PRO A 8 9.83 9.26 11.92
CA PRO A 8 8.71 8.36 12.19
C PRO A 8 7.41 8.97 11.66
N SER A 9 6.85 8.48 10.55
CA SER A 9 5.48 8.75 10.04
C SER A 9 5.15 7.76 8.91
N PRO A 10 3.89 7.36 8.68
CA PRO A 10 3.52 6.06 8.08
C PRO A 10 3.93 5.99 6.61
N ILE A 11 5.10 5.41 6.33
CA ILE A 11 5.68 5.32 4.98
C ILE A 11 4.76 4.52 4.04
N PHE A 12 3.91 3.64 4.58
CA PHE A 12 3.10 2.71 3.81
C PHE A 12 2.10 3.39 2.86
N GLY A 13 1.27 4.31 3.36
CA GLY A 13 0.19 4.91 2.57
C GLY A 13 0.69 5.70 1.34
N PRO A 14 1.61 6.66 1.51
CA PRO A 14 2.23 7.38 0.40
C PRO A 14 2.99 6.46 -0.56
N ARG A 15 3.69 5.43 -0.06
CA ARG A 15 4.42 4.46 -0.89
C ARG A 15 3.48 3.59 -1.72
N LEU A 16 2.38 3.11 -1.13
CA LEU A 16 1.32 2.38 -1.83
C LEU A 16 0.74 3.22 -2.97
N ARG A 17 0.42 4.50 -2.70
CA ARG A 17 -0.09 5.42 -3.72
C ARG A 17 0.91 5.64 -4.85
N GLN A 18 2.20 5.75 -4.53
CA GLN A 18 3.26 5.90 -5.51
C GLN A 18 3.39 4.65 -6.39
N LEU A 19 3.47 3.45 -5.80
CA LEU A 19 3.54 2.18 -6.52
C LEU A 19 2.32 1.99 -7.43
N ARG A 20 1.14 2.28 -6.90
CA ARG A 20 -0.11 2.24 -7.64
C ARG A 20 -0.08 3.15 -8.88
N ASN A 21 0.39 4.39 -8.72
CA ASN A 21 0.51 5.34 -9.83
C ASN A 21 1.58 4.91 -10.84
N GLN A 22 2.71 4.36 -10.38
CA GLN A 22 3.78 3.86 -11.26
C GLN A 22 3.33 2.65 -12.08
N SER A 23 2.47 1.80 -11.53
CA SER A 23 1.89 0.65 -12.22
C SER A 23 0.57 0.95 -12.94
N GLU A 24 0.10 2.22 -12.93
CA GLU A 24 -1.19 2.65 -13.50
C GLU A 24 -2.39 1.82 -13.01
N PHE A 25 -2.35 1.39 -11.75
CA PHE A 25 -3.42 0.61 -11.15
C PHE A 25 -4.47 1.50 -10.48
N SER A 26 -5.73 1.09 -10.56
CA SER A 26 -6.79 1.70 -9.75
C SER A 26 -6.73 1.15 -8.32
N GLN A 27 -7.25 1.92 -7.35
CA GLN A 27 -7.34 1.45 -5.95
C GLN A 27 -8.14 0.15 -5.86
N GLU A 28 -9.19 0.02 -6.66
CA GLU A 28 -9.99 -1.20 -6.80
C GLU A 28 -9.13 -2.36 -7.30
N LYS A 29 -8.39 -2.18 -8.40
CA LYS A 29 -7.53 -3.22 -8.97
C LYS A 29 -6.49 -3.71 -7.97
N VAL A 30 -5.85 -2.80 -7.22
CA VAL A 30 -4.91 -3.18 -6.14
C VAL A 30 -5.62 -4.03 -5.09
N GLY A 31 -6.80 -3.62 -4.65
CA GLY A 31 -7.56 -4.36 -3.65
C GLY A 31 -8.00 -5.75 -4.15
N VAL A 32 -8.46 -5.86 -5.39
CA VAL A 32 -8.84 -7.15 -5.99
C VAL A 32 -7.63 -8.07 -6.11
N MET A 33 -6.46 -7.56 -6.50
CA MET A 33 -5.23 -8.36 -6.62
C MET A 33 -4.74 -8.95 -5.29
N ILE A 34 -5.02 -8.28 -4.16
CA ILE A 34 -4.70 -8.80 -2.82
C ILE A 34 -5.85 -9.65 -2.22
N GLY A 35 -6.90 -9.90 -2.99
CA GLY A 35 -8.05 -10.72 -2.60
C GLY A 35 -9.13 -9.98 -1.78
N LEU A 36 -9.25 -8.66 -1.93
CA LEU A 36 -10.41 -7.92 -1.42
C LEU A 36 -11.57 -8.02 -2.40
N GLU A 37 -12.79 -7.99 -1.87
CA GLU A 37 -13.99 -7.83 -2.69
C GLU A 37 -13.97 -6.50 -3.45
N GLU A 38 -14.24 -6.55 -4.75
CA GLU A 38 -14.22 -5.41 -5.68
C GLU A 38 -15.02 -4.21 -5.14
N SER A 39 -16.22 -4.46 -4.61
CA SER A 39 -17.11 -3.47 -4.00
C SER A 39 -16.50 -2.72 -2.81
N SER A 40 -15.58 -3.34 -2.08
CA SER A 40 -14.90 -2.77 -0.90
C SER A 40 -13.42 -2.44 -1.12
N ALA A 41 -12.84 -2.93 -2.23
CA ALA A 41 -11.44 -2.83 -2.58
C ALA A 41 -10.99 -1.36 -2.64
N ARG A 42 -11.71 -0.53 -3.41
CA ARG A 42 -11.40 0.90 -3.54
C ARG A 42 -11.35 1.61 -2.19
N ALA A 43 -12.39 1.42 -1.37
CA ALA A 43 -12.50 2.08 -0.07
C ALA A 43 -11.38 1.64 0.88
N ARG A 44 -11.07 0.34 0.97
CA ARG A 44 -9.99 -0.16 1.83
C ARG A 44 -8.62 0.36 1.39
N ILE A 45 -8.29 0.28 0.11
CA ILE A 45 -7.01 0.79 -0.41
C ILE A 45 -6.90 2.30 -0.17
N SER A 46 -7.97 3.07 -0.36
CA SER A 46 -7.96 4.50 -0.04
C SER A 46 -7.64 4.78 1.42
N ARG A 47 -8.19 3.99 2.37
CA ARG A 47 -7.90 4.14 3.81
C ARG A 47 -6.45 3.81 4.15
N TYR A 48 -5.87 2.82 3.47
CA TYR A 48 -4.44 2.50 3.59
C TYR A 48 -3.56 3.62 3.02
N GLU A 49 -3.94 4.19 1.87
CA GLU A 49 -3.22 5.31 1.25
C GLU A 49 -3.25 6.59 2.10
N THR A 50 -4.37 6.87 2.76
CA THR A 50 -4.52 8.06 3.63
C THR A 50 -3.99 7.85 5.05
N GLY A 51 -3.64 6.61 5.42
CA GLY A 51 -3.23 6.26 6.78
C GLY A 51 -4.38 6.30 7.78
N GLU A 52 -5.64 6.25 7.31
CA GLU A 52 -6.81 6.10 8.20
C GLU A 52 -6.81 4.72 8.87
N HIS A 53 -6.31 3.72 8.16
CA HIS A 53 -6.18 2.36 8.68
C HIS A 53 -4.82 1.79 8.25
N ASP A 54 -4.15 1.07 9.13
CA ASP A 54 -2.97 0.30 8.77
C ASP A 54 -3.39 -1.06 8.20
N PRO A 55 -2.81 -1.51 7.08
CA PRO A 55 -3.01 -2.88 6.62
C PRO A 55 -2.41 -3.85 7.63
N SER A 56 -3.05 -4.99 7.82
CA SER A 56 -2.44 -6.13 8.51
C SER A 56 -1.17 -6.56 7.78
N GLU A 57 -0.22 -7.16 8.50
CA GLU A 57 1.03 -7.68 7.92
C GLU A 57 0.77 -8.57 6.69
N ALA A 58 -0.22 -9.45 6.76
CA ALA A 58 -0.63 -10.29 5.62
C ALA A 58 -1.09 -9.47 4.40
N THR A 59 -1.81 -8.37 4.61
CA THR A 59 -2.23 -7.48 3.52
C THR A 59 -1.04 -6.72 2.95
N ALA A 60 -0.16 -6.23 3.81
CA ALA A 60 1.04 -5.52 3.39
C ALA A 60 1.99 -6.42 2.59
N LEU A 61 2.13 -7.69 2.98
CA LEU A 61 2.85 -8.73 2.23
C LEU A 61 2.24 -8.96 0.85
N LYS A 62 0.92 -9.13 0.75
CA LYS A 62 0.26 -9.29 -0.56
C LYS A 62 0.44 -8.07 -1.46
N ILE A 63 0.37 -6.86 -0.89
CA ILE A 63 0.63 -5.62 -1.63
C ILE A 63 2.08 -5.62 -2.14
N ALA A 64 3.04 -5.97 -1.27
CA ALA A 64 4.45 -6.11 -1.62
C ALA A 64 4.68 -7.14 -2.74
N GLU A 65 4.03 -8.30 -2.69
CA GLU A 65 4.08 -9.33 -3.74
C GLU A 65 3.50 -8.84 -5.07
N VAL A 66 2.35 -8.17 -5.03
CA VAL A 66 1.69 -7.60 -6.23
C VAL A 66 2.58 -6.58 -6.94
N PHE A 67 3.30 -5.75 -6.18
CA PHE A 67 4.19 -4.73 -6.72
C PHE A 67 5.65 -5.18 -6.86
N GLY A 68 5.99 -6.39 -6.41
CA GLY A 68 7.37 -6.91 -6.42
C GLY A 68 8.35 -6.10 -5.56
N VAL A 69 7.88 -5.51 -4.47
CA VAL A 69 8.70 -4.66 -3.58
C VAL A 69 8.89 -5.29 -2.20
N PRO A 70 10.00 -5.02 -1.49
CA PRO A 70 10.17 -5.49 -0.12
C PRO A 70 9.26 -4.72 0.85
N LEU A 71 8.69 -5.46 1.80
CA LEU A 71 8.02 -4.94 3.00
C LEU A 71 9.10 -4.29 3.89
N ALA A 72 9.26 -2.98 3.83
CA ALA A 72 10.30 -2.21 4.52
C ALA A 72 9.72 -0.97 5.20
#